data_AF-A0A0L1IIB0-F1
#
_entry.id   AF-A0A0L1IIB0-F1
#
_cell.length_a   1.000
_cell.length_b   1.000
_cell.length_c   1.000
_cell.angle_alpha   90.00
_cell.angle_beta   90.00
_cell.angle_gamma   90.00
#
_symmetry.space_group_name_H-M   'P 1'
#
loop_
_entity.id
_entity.type
_entity.pdbx_description
1 polymer ?
#
loop_
_entity_poly.entity_id
_entity_poly.type
_entity_poly.pdbx_seq_one_letter_code
_entity_poly.pdbx_strand_id
1 'polypeptide(L)'
;MAVPLEIRQVPRPKNTIVKLTGKSWAVIQRIGCEYKNGKNYPKNGPVIGHIINGEYVPKKEISIELRPKNYGDYMLAKNLSNDILKDLTHVYGVEAFRI
;
A
#
# COMPACT_ATOMS: atom_id res chain seq x y z
N MET A 1 -21.01 -3.87 5.01
CA MET A 1 -20.88 -5.10 5.81
C MET A 1 -20.51 -4.72 7.23
N ALA A 2 -21.19 -5.27 8.23
CA ALA A 2 -20.80 -5.11 9.62
C ALA A 2 -19.53 -5.94 9.89
N VAL A 3 -18.59 -5.38 10.67
CA VAL A 3 -17.40 -6.11 11.11
C VAL A 3 -17.81 -7.05 12.24
N PRO A 4 -17.50 -8.37 12.18
CA PRO A 4 -17.80 -9.31 13.25
C PRO A 4 -17.23 -8.88 14.60
N LEU A 5 -17.89 -9.27 15.70
CA LEU A 5 -17.50 -8.87 17.06
C LEU A 5 -16.07 -9.30 17.38
N GLU A 6 -15.71 -10.52 17.00
CA GLU A 6 -14.37 -11.11 17.18
C GLU A 6 -13.28 -10.19 16.61
N ILE A 7 -13.45 -9.74 15.37
CA ILE A 7 -12.51 -8.84 14.68
C ILE A 7 -12.52 -7.44 15.29
N ARG A 8 -13.69 -6.97 15.74
CA ARG A 8 -13.83 -5.64 16.34
C ARG A 8 -13.08 -5.54 17.67
N GLN A 9 -13.05 -6.62 18.45
CA GLN A 9 -12.42 -6.70 19.77
C GLN A 9 -10.90 -6.94 19.74
N VAL A 10 -10.32 -7.33 18.59
CA VAL A 10 -8.87 -7.51 18.45
C VAL A 10 -8.11 -6.24 18.87
N PRO A 11 -7.15 -6.35 19.81
CA PRO A 11 -6.30 -5.23 20.21
C PRO A 11 -5.52 -4.67 19.01
N ARG A 12 -5.62 -3.36 18.80
CA ARG A 12 -4.99 -2.66 17.67
C ARG A 12 -4.72 -1.20 18.03
N PRO A 13 -3.91 -0.47 17.24
CA PRO A 13 -3.64 0.94 17.48
C PRO A 13 -4.91 1.79 17.57
N LYS A 14 -4.90 2.81 18.44
CA LYS A 14 -6.03 3.74 18.61
C LYS A 14 -6.28 4.54 17.33
N ASN A 15 -7.51 5.05 17.19
CA ASN A 15 -7.95 5.84 16.03
C ASN A 15 -7.86 5.09 14.67
N THR A 16 -8.25 3.82 14.69
CA THR A 16 -8.26 2.95 13.51
C THR A 16 -9.66 2.43 13.17
N ILE A 17 -9.90 2.13 11.90
CA ILE A 17 -11.08 1.42 11.40
C ILE A 17 -10.63 0.08 10.84
N VAL A 18 -11.46 -0.95 10.99
CA VAL A 18 -11.27 -2.23 10.31
C VAL A 18 -12.25 -2.32 9.14
N LYS A 19 -11.73 -2.72 7.97
CA LYS A 19 -12.53 -2.95 6.76
C LYS A 19 -12.12 -4.27 6.13
N LEU A 20 -13.10 -5.03 5.62
CA LEU A 20 -12.81 -6.22 4.82
C LEU A 20 -12.25 -5.78 3.47
N THR A 21 -11.06 -6.28 3.13
CA THR A 21 -10.40 -6.06 1.84
C THR A 21 -9.96 -7.42 1.30
N GLY A 22 -10.62 -7.90 0.25
CA GLY A 22 -10.39 -9.25 -0.28
C GLY A 22 -10.73 -10.32 0.76
N LYS A 23 -9.73 -11.11 1.16
CA LYS A 23 -9.84 -12.17 2.18
C LYS A 23 -9.40 -11.74 3.59
N SER A 24 -8.86 -10.52 3.73
CA SER A 24 -8.22 -10.06 4.96
C SER A 24 -8.89 -8.82 5.53
N TRP A 25 -8.74 -8.63 6.84
CA TRP A 25 -9.26 -7.47 7.55
C TRP A 25 -8.19 -6.38 7.61
N ALA A 26 -8.31 -5.36 6.77
CA ALA A 26 -7.38 -4.23 6.74
C ALA A 26 -7.65 -3.28 7.91
N VAL A 27 -6.59 -2.86 8.60
CA VAL A 27 -6.63 -1.84 9.65
C VAL A 27 -6.16 -0.52 9.05
N ILE A 28 -7.06 0.46 9.03
CA ILE A 28 -6.89 1.76 8.39
C ILE A 28 -6.78 2.83 9.47
N GLN A 29 -5.73 3.65 9.42
CA GLN A 29 -5.56 4.78 10.32
C GLN A 29 -6.46 5.94 9.90
N ARG A 30 -7.02 6.69 10.85
CA ARG A 30 -7.63 8.00 10.56
C ARG A 30 -6.60 9.11 10.70
N ILE A 31 -6.47 9.95 9.67
CA ILE A 31 -5.44 11.01 9.63
C ILE A 31 -6.01 12.40 10.00
N GLY A 32 -7.32 12.58 9.93
CA GLY A 32 -7.92 13.86 10.28
C GLY A 32 -9.41 13.92 9.96
N CYS A 33 -9.88 15.12 9.65
CA CYS A 33 -11.26 15.38 9.25
C CYS A 33 -11.29 16.15 7.94
N GLU A 34 -12.33 15.93 7.15
CA GLU A 34 -12.62 16.64 5.92
C GLU A 34 -14.00 17.31 6.06
N TYR A 35 -14.09 18.60 5.75
CA TYR A 35 -15.34 19.34 5.81
C TYR A 35 -16.11 19.13 4.50
N LYS A 36 -17.29 18.51 4.59
CA LYS A 36 -18.19 18.25 3.45
C LYS A 36 -19.63 18.56 3.88
N ASN A 37 -20.43 19.18 3.02
CA ASN A 37 -21.87 19.42 3.25
C ASN A 37 -22.18 20.03 4.64
N GLY A 38 -21.41 21.02 5.06
CA GLY A 38 -21.64 21.72 6.34
C GLY A 38 -21.17 20.96 7.59
N LYS A 39 -20.55 19.78 7.47
CA LYS A 39 -20.14 18.92 8.59
C LYS A 39 -18.72 18.38 8.42
N ASN A 40 -18.06 18.11 9.55
CA ASN A 40 -16.75 17.46 9.58
C ASN A 40 -16.90 15.93 9.55
N TYR A 41 -16.29 15.27 8.57
CA TYR A 41 -16.25 13.81 8.45
C TYR A 41 -14.83 13.28 8.69
N PRO A 42 -14.66 12.16 9.41
CA PRO A 42 -13.34 11.58 9.62
C PRO A 42 -12.74 11.09 8.30
N LYS A 43 -11.50 11.49 8.02
CA LYS A 43 -10.73 11.11 6.84
C LYS A 43 -9.89 9.87 7.13
N ASN A 44 -10.11 8.85 6.31
CA ASN A 44 -9.33 7.61 6.33
C ASN A 44 -7.98 7.84 5.64
N GLY A 45 -6.92 7.29 6.23
CA GLY A 45 -5.56 7.31 5.74
C GLY A 45 -5.12 5.95 5.17
N PRO A 46 -3.82 5.63 5.25
CA PRO A 46 -3.28 4.39 4.73
C PRO A 46 -3.66 3.20 5.62
N VAL A 47 -3.54 2.01 5.01
CA VAL A 47 -3.59 0.73 5.73
C VAL A 47 -2.28 0.57 6.51
N ILE A 48 -2.38 0.49 7.83
CA ILE A 48 -1.26 0.35 8.75
C ILE A 48 -0.98 -1.11 9.14
N GLY A 49 -1.86 -2.03 8.77
CA GLY A 49 -1.72 -3.45 9.08
C GLY A 49 -2.96 -4.24 8.73
N HIS A 50 -2.95 -5.53 9.07
CA HIS A 50 -4.05 -6.46 8.83
C HIS A 50 -4.32 -7.29 10.08
N ILE A 51 -5.56 -7.72 10.26
CA ILE A 51 -5.90 -8.74 11.26
C ILE A 51 -5.89 -10.10 10.55
N ILE A 52 -5.03 -11.00 11.03
CA ILE A 52 -4.83 -12.35 10.49
C ILE A 52 -4.92 -13.31 11.68
N ASN A 53 -5.74 -14.35 11.58
CA ASN A 53 -5.95 -15.36 12.64
C ASN A 53 -6.31 -14.76 14.02
N GLY A 54 -7.06 -13.65 14.05
CA GLY A 54 -7.46 -12.99 15.30
C GLY A 54 -6.41 -12.05 15.89
N GLU A 55 -5.26 -11.86 15.25
CA GLU A 55 -4.19 -11.01 15.73
C GLU A 55 -3.90 -9.86 14.76
N TYR A 56 -3.58 -8.68 15.31
CA TYR A 56 -3.15 -7.54 14.51
C TYR A 56 -1.68 -7.67 14.09
N VAL A 57 -1.46 -7.73 12.79
CA VAL A 57 -0.14 -7.75 12.15
C VAL A 57 0.14 -6.39 11.52
N PRO A 58 1.13 -5.62 12.02
CA PRO A 58 1.47 -4.33 11.45
C PRO A 58 2.04 -4.49 10.03
N LYS A 59 1.72 -3.54 9.16
CA LYS A 59 2.33 -3.46 7.84
C LYS A 59 3.80 -3.10 8.03
N LYS A 60 4.69 -4.00 7.62
CA LYS A 60 6.13 -3.74 7.64
C LYS A 60 6.42 -2.68 6.59
N GLU A 61 6.90 -1.52 7.02
CA GLU A 61 7.51 -0.57 6.09
C GLU A 61 8.80 -1.21 5.58
N ILE A 62 8.85 -1.47 4.28
CA ILE A 62 10.07 -1.91 3.64
C ILE A 62 10.92 -0.64 3.50
N SER A 63 11.75 -0.37 4.50
CA SER A 63 12.79 0.64 4.37
C SER A 63 13.84 0.11 3.40
N ILE A 64 13.77 0.56 2.14
CA ILE A 64 14.82 0.27 1.17
C ILE A 64 15.97 1.20 1.50
N GLU A 65 17.00 0.68 2.18
CA GLU A 65 18.24 1.41 2.42
C GLU A 65 19.01 1.49 1.09
N LEU A 66 18.97 2.66 0.44
CA LEU A 66 19.75 2.93 -0.76
C LEU A 66 21.21 3.17 -0.37
N ARG A 67 22.07 2.20 -0.67
CA ARG A 67 23.52 2.35 -0.55
C ARG A 67 24.12 2.65 -1.93
N PRO A 68 25.27 3.36 -2.01
CA PRO A 68 25.97 3.56 -3.27
C PRO A 68 26.27 2.24 -4.03
N LYS A 69 26.46 1.13 -3.31
CA LYS A 69 26.65 -0.21 -3.89
C LYS A 69 25.44 -0.69 -4.71
N ASN A 70 24.23 -0.27 -4.37
CA ASN A 70 23.01 -0.62 -5.13
C ASN A 70 22.97 0.03 -6.52
N TYR A 71 23.77 1.08 -6.76
CA TYR A 71 23.86 1.73 -8.07
C TYR A 71 24.42 0.79 -9.14
N GLY A 72 25.36 -0.08 -8.78
CA GLY A 72 25.94 -1.07 -9.69
C GLY A 72 24.88 -2.05 -10.19
N ASP A 73 24.13 -2.65 -9.27
CA ASP A 73 23.04 -3.59 -9.59
C ASP A 73 21.95 -2.91 -10.45
N TYR A 74 21.58 -1.68 -10.10
CA TYR A 74 20.63 -0.88 -10.88
C TYR A 74 21.14 -0.61 -12.30
N MET A 75 22.39 -0.14 -12.44
CA MET A 75 22.95 0.17 -13.75
C MET A 75 23.14 -1.06 -14.61
N LEU A 76 23.51 -2.19 -14.00
CA LEU A 76 23.60 -3.48 -14.70
C LEU A 76 22.22 -3.88 -15.24
N ALA A 77 21.20 -3.91 -14.38
CA ALA A 77 19.83 -4.25 -14.78
C ALA A 77 19.32 -3.30 -15.87
N LYS A 78 19.57 -2.00 -15.74
CA LYS A 78 19.19 -1.00 -16.75
C LYS A 78 19.90 -1.22 -18.08
N ASN A 79 21.20 -1.47 -18.07
CA ASN A 79 21.98 -1.66 -19.29
C ASN A 79 21.60 -2.96 -20.02
N LEU A 80 21.32 -4.05 -19.27
CA LEU A 80 20.92 -5.34 -19.84
C LEU A 80 19.47 -5.38 -20.34
N SER A 81 18.60 -4.48 -19.87
CA SER A 81 17.18 -4.49 -20.24
C SER A 81 16.80 -3.41 -21.26
N ASN A 82 17.73 -2.53 -21.62
CA ASN A 82 17.45 -1.36 -22.45
C ASN A 82 17.15 -1.72 -23.91
N ASP A 83 17.76 -2.78 -24.41
CA ASP A 83 17.50 -3.35 -25.73
C ASP A 83 16.07 -3.91 -25.80
N ILE A 84 15.70 -4.76 -24.84
CA ILE A 84 14.35 -5.33 -24.74
C ILE A 84 13.31 -4.22 -24.59
N LEU A 85 13.59 -3.21 -23.76
CA LEU A 85 12.69 -2.07 -23.59
C LEU A 85 12.48 -1.33 -24.92
N LYS A 86 13.53 -1.10 -25.70
CA LYS A 86 13.43 -0.46 -27.02
C LYS A 86 12.56 -1.28 -27.97
N ASP A 87 12.81 -2.58 -28.07
CA ASP A 87 12.04 -3.48 -28.94
C ASP A 87 10.56 -3.49 -28.55
N LEU A 88 10.27 -3.57 -27.25
CA LEU A 88 8.91 -3.53 -26.75
C LEU A 88 8.23 -2.18 -27.00
N THR A 89 8.93 -1.06 -26.84
CA THR A 89 8.39 0.27 -27.16
C THR A 89 8.14 0.45 -28.65
N HIS A 90 8.90 -0.21 -29.51
CA HIS A 90 8.68 -0.19 -30.96
C HIS A 90 7.41 -0.96 -31.35
N VAL A 91 7.14 -2.12 -30.72
CA VAL A 91 5.97 -2.95 -31.02
C VAL A 91 4.67 -2.38 -30.44
N TYR A 92 4.69 -1.95 -29.18
CA TYR A 92 3.48 -1.57 -28.45
C TYR A 92 3.26 -0.05 -28.36
N GLY A 93 4.24 0.76 -28.77
CA GLY A 93 4.22 2.21 -28.62
C GLY A 93 4.48 2.65 -27.18
N VAL A 94 4.94 3.90 -27.01
CA VAL A 94 5.33 4.46 -25.70
C VAL A 94 4.13 4.61 -24.75
N GLU A 95 2.91 4.75 -25.29
CA GLU A 95 1.69 4.95 -24.49
C GLU A 95 1.31 3.73 -23.66
N ALA A 96 1.67 2.52 -24.11
CA ALA A 96 1.42 1.27 -23.40
C ALA A 96 2.20 1.14 -22.07
N PHE A 97 3.21 2.00 -21.85
CA PHE A 97 4.11 1.95 -20.68
C PHE A 97 3.89 3.09 -19.68
N ARG A 98 2.84 3.90 -19.85
CA ARG A 98 2.44 4.91 -18.84
C ARG A 98 1.75 4.20 -17.66
N ILE A 99 2.37 4.25 -16.48
CA ILE A 99 1.83 3.78 -15.18
C ILE A 99 1.14 4.95 -14.48
#